data_AF-A0AA38GYJ4-F1
#
_entry.id   AF-A0AA38GYJ4-F1
#
_cell.length_a   1.000
_cell.length_b   1.000
_cell.length_c   1.000
_cell.angle_alpha   90.00
_cell.angle_beta   90.00
_cell.angle_gamma   90.00
#
_symmetry.space_group_name_H-M   'P 1'
#
loop_
_entity.id
_entity.type
_entity.pdbx_description
1 polymer ?
#
loop_
_entity_poly.entity_id
_entity_poly.type
_entity_poly.pdbx_seq_one_letter_code
_entity_poly.pdbx_strand_id
1 'polypeptide(L)'
;SDVPLGQFEKHTKGIGSKLMVKMGFNGTGLGKNGQGDANPIQVEDQPRFAGLGYSSGKLEIGESSKAAEGRQASNSQGSTPLELQDSAIRRNNERCKKT
;
A
#
# COMPACT_ATOMS: atom_id res chain seq x y z
N SER A 1 -6.83 2.39 -6.89
CA SER A 1 -8.01 3.27 -6.80
C SER A 1 -7.55 4.60 -6.28
N ASP A 2 -7.57 5.64 -7.11
CA ASP A 2 -7.13 6.98 -6.71
C ASP A 2 -8.01 7.54 -5.58
N VAL A 3 -7.41 7.92 -4.45
CA VAL A 3 -8.13 8.58 -3.36
C VAL A 3 -8.29 10.06 -3.75
N PRO A 4 -9.52 10.58 -3.91
CA PRO A 4 -9.71 11.97 -4.33
C PRO A 4 -9.18 12.92 -3.25
N LEU A 5 -8.30 13.84 -3.67
CA LEU A 5 -7.73 14.89 -2.82
C LEU A 5 -8.85 15.70 -2.15
N GLY A 6 -8.71 16.00 -0.85
CA GLY A 6 -9.68 16.84 -0.14
C GLY A 6 -10.89 16.09 0.42
N GLN A 7 -10.88 14.76 0.50
CA GLN A 7 -12.02 13.99 1.02
C GLN A 7 -12.39 14.28 2.48
N PHE A 8 -11.50 14.90 3.25
CA PHE A 8 -11.79 15.42 4.59
C PHE A 8 -12.79 16.59 4.58
N GLU A 9 -12.91 17.31 3.46
CA GLU A 9 -13.81 18.46 3.33
C GLU A 9 -15.28 18.05 3.25
N LYS A 10 -15.59 16.80 2.94
CA LYS A 10 -16.98 16.29 2.97
C LYS A 10 -17.67 16.46 4.33
N HIS A 11 -16.86 16.46 5.40
CA HIS A 11 -17.32 16.57 6.79
C HIS A 11 -17.05 17.94 7.40
N THR A 12 -16.57 18.91 6.60
CA THR A 12 -16.32 20.29 7.05
C THR A 12 -16.93 21.29 6.06
N LYS A 13 -16.85 22.58 6.35
CA LYS A 13 -17.43 23.64 5.50
C LYS A 13 -16.54 24.05 4.31
N GLY A 14 -15.58 23.20 3.92
CA GLY A 14 -14.58 23.51 2.89
C GLY A 14 -13.71 24.72 3.24
N ILE A 15 -13.33 24.87 4.51
CA ILE A 15 -12.58 26.03 5.00
C ILE A 15 -11.17 26.05 4.36
N GLY A 16 -10.55 24.88 4.17
CA GLY A 16 -9.25 24.74 3.51
C GLY A 16 -9.29 25.24 2.08
N SER A 17 -10.19 24.69 1.26
CA SER A 17 -10.42 25.14 -0.12
C SER A 17 -10.69 26.64 -0.23
N LYS A 18 -11.53 27.20 0.64
CA LYS A 18 -11.81 28.64 0.66
C LYS A 18 -10.57 29.47 0.96
N LEU A 19 -9.73 29.04 1.91
CA LEU A 19 -8.50 29.74 2.24
C LEU A 19 -7.50 29.67 1.09
N MET A 20 -7.36 28.50 0.45
CA MET A 20 -6.48 28.33 -0.70
C MET A 20 -6.84 29.28 -1.85
N VAL A 21 -8.12 29.37 -2.21
CA VAL A 21 -8.58 30.31 -3.24
C VAL A 21 -8.27 31.76 -2.86
N LYS A 22 -8.47 32.15 -1.59
CA LYS A 22 -8.11 33.50 -1.11
C LYS A 22 -6.61 33.79 -1.17
N MET A 23 -5.78 32.75 -1.10
CA MET A 23 -4.33 32.84 -1.25
C MET A 23 -3.87 32.71 -2.71
N GLY A 24 -4.80 32.71 -3.67
CA GLY A 24 -4.48 32.67 -5.11
C GLY A 24 -4.23 31.28 -5.67
N PHE A 25 -4.74 30.24 -5.01
CA PHE A 25 -4.68 28.88 -5.53
C PHE A 25 -5.65 28.70 -6.71
N ASN A 26 -5.11 28.24 -7.84
CA ASN A 26 -5.85 28.11 -9.10
C ASN A 26 -6.27 26.66 -9.43
N GLY A 27 -6.09 25.72 -8.50
CA GLY A 27 -6.42 24.30 -8.70
C GLY A 27 -5.33 23.46 -9.35
N THR A 28 -4.17 24.05 -9.66
CA THR A 28 -2.99 23.36 -10.19
C THR A 28 -2.00 22.99 -9.08
N GLY A 29 -0.76 22.64 -9.43
CA GLY A 29 0.33 22.53 -8.47
C GLY A 29 0.55 23.80 -7.63
N LEU A 30 1.14 23.63 -6.45
CA LEU A 30 1.53 24.74 -5.56
C LEU A 30 2.87 25.38 -5.96
N GLY A 31 3.14 26.59 -5.46
CA GLY A 31 4.38 27.32 -5.69
C GLY A 31 4.27 28.42 -6.77
N LYS A 32 5.31 29.24 -6.91
CA LYS A 32 5.32 30.44 -7.77
C LYS A 32 4.90 30.15 -9.21
N ASN A 33 5.31 29.00 -9.76
CA ASN A 33 5.05 28.60 -11.13
C ASN A 33 4.09 27.39 -11.20
N GLY A 34 3.44 27.04 -10.08
CA GLY A 34 2.60 25.83 -9.99
C GLY A 34 3.38 24.52 -10.12
N GLN A 35 4.64 24.51 -9.71
CA GLN A 35 5.58 23.40 -9.89
C GLN A 35 5.38 22.21 -8.94
N GLY A 36 4.62 22.38 -7.86
CA GLY A 36 4.34 21.29 -6.92
C GLY A 36 3.39 20.26 -7.53
N ASP A 37 3.47 19.00 -7.11
CA ASP A 37 2.53 17.98 -7.57
C ASP A 37 1.11 18.26 -7.07
N ALA A 38 0.17 18.28 -8.02
CA ALA A 38 -1.25 18.44 -7.72
C ALA A 38 -1.88 17.14 -7.18
N ASN A 39 -1.30 16.00 -7.53
CA ASN A 39 -1.77 14.70 -7.09
C ASN A 39 -1.17 14.35 -5.72
N PRO A 40 -1.95 13.73 -4.81
CA PRO A 40 -1.40 13.16 -3.60
C PRO A 40 -0.29 12.15 -3.92
N ILE A 41 0.76 12.13 -3.09
CA ILE A 41 1.77 11.07 -3.15
C ILE A 41 1.11 9.78 -2.66
N GLN A 42 1.18 8.75 -3.50
CA GLN A 42 0.66 7.42 -3.15
C GLN A 42 1.62 6.75 -2.16
N VAL A 43 1.05 6.17 -1.10
CA VAL A 43 1.80 5.47 -0.06
C VAL A 43 1.27 4.05 0.04
N GLU A 44 2.18 3.09 0.01
CA GLU A 44 1.88 1.69 0.27
C GLU A 44 2.14 1.40 1.76
N ASP A 45 1.12 0.92 2.47
CA ASP A 45 1.26 0.57 3.88
C ASP A 45 2.13 -0.67 4.06
N GLN A 46 3.25 -0.51 4.77
CA GLN A 46 4.13 -1.63 5.09
C GLN A 46 3.58 -2.39 6.31
N PRO A 47 3.45 -3.74 6.26
CA PRO A 47 2.99 -4.50 7.40
C PRO A 47 3.95 -4.39 8.58
N ARG A 48 3.40 -4.44 9.79
CA ARG A 48 4.17 -4.34 11.03
C ARG A 48 5.26 -5.40 11.09
N PHE A 49 6.46 -5.01 11.53
CA PHE A 49 7.66 -5.86 11.64
C PHE A 49 8.25 -6.37 10.33
N ALA A 50 7.81 -5.87 9.17
CA ALA A 50 8.47 -6.14 7.92
C ALA A 50 9.82 -5.40 7.84
N GLY A 51 10.87 -6.13 7.46
CA GLY A 51 12.18 -5.55 7.21
C GLY A 51 12.19 -4.66 5.97
N LEU A 52 13.21 -3.80 5.86
CA LEU A 52 13.50 -3.08 4.62
C LEU A 52 13.71 -4.10 3.49
N GLY A 53 13.05 -3.90 2.35
CA GLY A 53 13.07 -4.85 1.22
C GLY A 53 11.98 -5.91 1.25
N TYR A 54 11.10 -5.92 2.26
CA TYR A 54 9.88 -6.73 2.22
C TYR A 54 8.90 -6.16 1.17
N SER A 55 8.66 -6.90 0.09
CA SER A 55 7.69 -6.57 -0.94
C SER A 55 6.37 -7.31 -0.68
N SER A 56 5.30 -6.55 -0.42
CA SER A 56 3.95 -7.06 -0.14
C SER A 56 3.14 -7.43 -1.39
N GLY A 57 3.68 -7.27 -2.60
CA GLY A 57 2.96 -7.44 -3.86
C GLY A 57 3.79 -8.02 -4.99
N LYS A 58 3.11 -8.85 -5.80
CA LYS A 58 3.58 -9.66 -6.94
C LYS A 58 4.67 -8.98 -7.77
N LEU A 59 5.82 -9.63 -7.87
CA LEU A 59 6.79 -9.42 -8.94
C LEU A 59 6.09 -9.79 -10.26
N GLU A 60 5.44 -8.82 -10.91
CA GLU A 60 5.25 -8.87 -12.35
C GLU A 60 6.66 -8.71 -12.94
N ILE A 61 7.32 -9.84 -13.21
CA ILE A 61 8.59 -9.88 -13.91
C ILE A 61 8.31 -9.33 -15.31
N GLY A 62 8.57 -8.04 -15.49
CA GLY A 62 8.67 -7.45 -16.81
C GLY A 62 9.78 -8.15 -17.56
N GLU A 63 9.39 -8.91 -18.59
CA GLU A 63 10.28 -9.66 -19.47
C GLU A 63 11.40 -8.76 -20.00
N SER A 64 12.60 -8.98 -19.49
CA SER A 64 13.84 -8.51 -20.11
C SER A 64 14.92 -9.57 -19.93
N SER A 65 14.78 -10.60 -20.76
CA SER A 65 15.88 -11.23 -21.51
C SER A 65 17.25 -11.38 -20.81
N LYS A 66 17.47 -12.60 -20.29
CA LYS A 66 18.62 -13.51 -20.50
C LYS A 66 19.35 -14.01 -19.24
N ALA A 67 19.33 -15.35 -19.16
CA ALA A 67 20.35 -16.27 -18.65
C ALA A 67 20.75 -16.22 -17.16
N ALA A 68 20.22 -17.18 -16.38
CA ALA A 68 21.03 -18.14 -15.63
C ALA A 68 20.15 -19.27 -15.09
N GLU A 69 20.70 -20.48 -15.16
CA GLU A 69 20.04 -21.78 -15.11
C GLU A 69 20.08 -22.38 -13.69
N GLY A 70 19.03 -23.13 -13.30
CA GLY A 70 19.16 -24.19 -12.29
C GLY A 70 18.36 -24.04 -10.99
N ARG A 71 17.16 -24.66 -10.95
CA ARG A 71 16.77 -25.77 -10.04
C ARG A 71 15.24 -25.88 -9.98
N GLN A 72 14.72 -26.92 -10.61
CA GLN A 72 13.32 -27.35 -10.49
C GLN A 72 13.10 -28.00 -9.12
N ALA A 73 12.05 -27.59 -8.42
CA ALA A 73 11.32 -28.44 -7.49
C ALA A 73 9.84 -28.04 -7.53
N SER A 74 9.10 -28.80 -8.34
CA SER A 74 7.64 -28.82 -8.39
C SER A 74 7.08 -29.36 -7.07
N ASN A 75 6.16 -28.62 -6.43
CA ASN A 75 4.90 -29.22 -6.00
C ASN A 75 3.84 -28.15 -5.79
N SER A 76 2.75 -28.27 -6.55
CA SER A 76 1.57 -27.44 -6.51
C SER A 76 0.64 -27.92 -5.39
N GLN A 77 0.59 -27.21 -4.26
CA GLN A 77 -0.65 -27.00 -3.49
C GLN A 77 -0.53 -25.65 -2.78
N GLY A 78 -1.23 -24.65 -3.34
CA GLY A 78 -1.28 -23.31 -2.77
C GLY A 78 -2.21 -23.29 -1.57
N SER A 79 -1.64 -23.25 -0.36
CA SER A 79 -2.31 -22.67 0.80
C SER A 79 -1.91 -21.20 0.87
N THR A 80 -2.89 -20.31 0.89
CA THR A 80 -2.66 -18.86 0.94
C THR A 80 -1.79 -18.48 2.16
N PRO A 81 -0.91 -17.46 2.08
CA PRO A 81 -0.01 -17.09 3.20
C PRO A 81 -0.73 -16.71 4.50
N LEU A 82 -2.01 -16.34 4.43
CA LEU A 82 -2.86 -16.02 5.58
C LEU A 82 -3.32 -17.28 6.34
N GLU A 83 -3.46 -18.41 5.67
CA GLU A 83 -4.02 -19.66 6.24
C GLU A 83 -3.06 -20.34 7.23
N LEU A 84 -1.75 -20.22 6.99
CA LEU A 84 -0.71 -20.74 7.88
C LEU A 84 -0.57 -19.93 9.17
N GLN A 85 -0.83 -18.63 9.12
CA GLN A 85 -0.83 -17.75 10.30
C GLN A 85 -2.07 -18.02 11.16
N ASP A 86 -3.25 -18.13 10.55
CA ASP A 86 -4.50 -18.39 11.25
C ASP A 86 -4.52 -19.76 11.94
N SER A 87 -3.96 -20.79 11.30
CA SER A 87 -3.86 -22.14 11.88
C SER A 87 -2.83 -22.23 13.01
N ALA A 88 -1.76 -21.43 13.00
CA ALA A 88 -0.82 -21.35 14.11
C ALA A 88 -1.45 -20.64 15.33
N ILE A 89 -2.20 -19.56 15.10
CA ILE A 89 -2.92 -18.83 16.15
C ILE A 89 -4.01 -19.71 16.77
N ARG A 90 -4.80 -20.42 15.96
CA ARG A 90 -5.85 -21.35 16.44
C ARG A 90 -5.27 -22.49 17.28
N ARG A 91 -4.19 -23.13 16.85
CA ARG A 91 -3.52 -24.20 17.61
C ARG A 91 -3.01 -23.71 18.97
N ASN A 92 -2.43 -22.52 19.02
CA ASN A 92 -1.97 -21.93 20.28
C ASN A 92 -3.13 -21.60 21.22
N ASN A 93 -4.25 -21.10 20.70
CA ASN A 93 -5.45 -20.80 21.49
C ASN A 93 -6.15 -22.08 22.00
N GLU A 94 -6.12 -23.18 21.26
CA GLU A 94 -6.64 -24.48 21.72
C GLU A 94 -5.75 -25.13 22.77
N ARG A 95 -4.41 -25.01 22.64
CA ARG A 95 -3.47 -25.47 23.66
C ARG A 95 -3.69 -24.77 25.00
N CYS A 96 -4.05 -23.49 24.97
CA CYS A 96 -4.35 -22.66 26.13
C CYS A 96 -5.65 -23.06 26.86
N LYS A 97 -6.63 -23.65 26.15
CA LYS A 97 -7.90 -24.10 26.76
C LYS A 97 -7.80 -25.47 27.44
N LYS A 98 -6.66 -26.16 27.32
CA LYS A 98 -6.45 -27.53 27.80
C LYS A 98 -5.58 -27.62 29.07
N THR A 99 -5.33 -26.47 29.71
CA THR A 99 -4.71 -26.33 31.04
C THR A 99 -5.71 -25.69 31.98
#